data_AF-W3A4J8-F1
#
_entry.id   AF-W3A4J8-F1
#
_cell.length_a   1.000
_cell.length_b   1.000
_cell.length_c   1.000
_cell.angle_alpha   90.00
_cell.angle_beta   90.00
_cell.angle_gamma   90.00
#
_symmetry.space_group_name_H-M   'P 1'
#
loop_
_entity.id
_entity.type
_entity.pdbx_description
1 polymer ?
#
loop_
_entity_poly.entity_id
_entity_poly.type
_entity_poly.pdbx_seq_one_letter_code
_entity_poly.pdbx_strand_id
1 'polypeptide(L)'
;MLFLEQTQGFAPEDGAPHAAASAPSLFELLMQERMAAGFKPAVEYLAHTLCESYPNLALTLPVRRLDESYALLRLCIERYFLSTYDSLATEKFYGMKRVMLHAKENAETTTGLLTPRARKLALLFAVVVPYLKTKLDAYHKETAEQLARTSTTSGDGREQQMGNFLRRLRSFQYLRTLKKGFVATYPFAHFAYEGSFFLYQWLYLFGDTPYFSPFLRFMKTVLVRVTPDDESVFRQNEVTYRQKVMEELAGPGLFDRVRRLALRATWATLDHSYVLLLLGVAGYKFVEWMYSEEGVAAKLRLTGTDAPIPPPPLPPQFSGQALTLATMDSTLCPICKKKRVNPAMTLSGYVFCYMCIYHHLEQHGKCPITQIKCEPATIVKIYDDARDP
;
A
#
# COMPACT_ATOMS: atom_id res chain seq x y z
N MET A 1 39.00 9.71 17.70
CA MET A 1 38.64 8.40 17.13
C MET A 1 38.03 7.49 18.21
N LEU A 2 37.04 7.98 18.97
CA LEU A 2 36.46 7.30 20.14
C LEU A 2 34.91 7.36 20.10
N PHE A 3 34.32 7.26 18.90
CA PHE A 3 32.88 7.45 18.71
C PHE A 3 32.23 6.40 17.80
N LEU A 4 32.91 5.28 17.52
CA LEU A 4 32.36 4.17 16.72
C LEU A 4 32.40 2.80 17.41
N GLU A 5 32.89 2.70 18.66
CA GLU A 5 32.83 1.43 19.42
C GLU A 5 31.52 1.22 20.19
N GLN A 6 30.65 2.23 20.29
CA GLN A 6 29.51 2.19 21.21
C GLN A 6 28.21 1.61 20.63
N THR A 7 28.23 1.08 19.40
CA THR A 7 27.12 0.22 18.90
C THR A 7 27.24 -1.23 19.37
N GLN A 8 28.27 -1.58 20.15
CA GLN A 8 28.43 -2.87 20.83
C GLN A 8 27.67 -2.98 22.16
N GLY A 9 26.67 -2.13 22.42
CA GLY A 9 25.94 -2.10 23.71
C GLY A 9 25.22 -3.38 24.15
N PHE A 10 25.23 -4.46 23.36
CA PHE A 10 24.73 -5.79 23.76
C PHE A 10 25.42 -6.94 22.97
N ALA A 11 26.75 -6.89 22.81
CA ALA A 11 27.54 -8.08 22.42
C ALA A 11 28.21 -8.67 23.68
N PRO A 12 28.22 -10.00 23.87
CA PRO A 12 28.76 -10.62 25.07
C PRO A 12 30.29 -10.50 25.10
N GLU A 13 30.85 -10.34 26.29
CA GLU A 13 32.27 -10.59 26.51
C GLU A 13 32.58 -12.05 26.10
N ASP A 14 33.62 -12.21 25.29
CA ASP A 14 34.10 -13.49 24.80
C ASP A 14 34.47 -14.41 25.98
N GLY A 15 33.63 -15.42 26.29
CA GLY A 15 34.02 -16.44 27.28
C GLY A 15 32.93 -17.28 27.96
N ALA A 16 31.63 -17.08 27.71
CA ALA A 16 30.57 -17.87 28.37
C ALA A 16 29.99 -18.98 27.47
N PRO A 17 29.92 -20.25 27.91
CA PRO A 17 29.49 -21.39 27.08
C PRO A 17 27.96 -21.55 26.91
N HIS A 18 27.18 -20.48 27.05
CA HIS A 18 25.75 -20.49 26.73
C HIS A 18 25.41 -19.27 25.88
N ALA A 19 24.81 -19.49 24.71
CA ALA A 19 24.44 -18.47 23.73
C ALA A 19 23.57 -17.37 24.37
N ALA A 20 24.19 -16.31 24.89
CA ALA A 20 23.51 -15.22 25.55
C ALA A 20 22.71 -14.42 24.52
N ALA A 21 21.40 -14.36 24.72
CA ALA A 21 20.46 -13.78 23.79
C ALA A 21 20.68 -12.25 23.67
N SER A 22 20.99 -11.76 22.46
CA SER A 22 21.39 -10.37 22.20
C SER A 22 20.19 -9.43 21.98
N ALA A 23 20.34 -8.17 22.38
CA ALA A 23 19.33 -7.13 22.12
C ALA A 23 19.29 -6.77 20.62
N PRO A 24 18.09 -6.59 20.04
CA PRO A 24 17.92 -6.25 18.63
C PRO A 24 18.41 -4.84 18.32
N SER A 25 18.83 -4.60 17.07
CA SER A 25 19.20 -3.25 16.63
C SER A 25 17.98 -2.34 16.53
N LEU A 26 18.16 -1.03 16.70
CA LEU A 26 17.07 -0.06 16.52
C LEU A 26 16.49 -0.12 15.10
N PHE A 27 17.33 -0.39 14.10
CA PHE A 27 16.89 -0.56 12.73
C PHE A 27 15.97 -1.77 12.56
N GLU A 28 16.31 -2.93 13.15
CA GLU A 28 15.43 -4.12 13.14
C GLU A 28 14.06 -3.82 13.74
N LEU A 29 14.03 -3.12 14.88
CA LEU A 29 12.80 -2.73 15.56
C LEU A 29 11.95 -1.77 14.73
N LEU A 30 12.58 -0.77 14.08
CA LEU A 30 11.87 0.15 13.20
C LEU A 30 11.34 -0.54 11.95
N MET A 31 12.11 -1.45 11.34
CA MET A 31 11.65 -2.22 10.18
C MET A 31 10.43 -3.07 10.53
N GLN A 32 10.46 -3.71 11.69
CA GLN A 32 9.34 -4.47 12.22
C GLN A 32 8.06 -3.61 12.39
N GLU A 33 8.16 -2.41 12.98
CA GLU A 33 7.00 -1.52 13.12
C GLU A 33 6.45 -1.04 11.77
N ARG A 34 7.32 -0.76 10.81
CA ARG A 34 6.91 -0.32 9.45
C ARG A 34 6.17 -1.42 8.71
N MET A 35 6.64 -2.66 8.80
CA MET A 35 5.90 -3.81 8.27
C MET A 35 4.53 -3.96 8.94
N ALA A 36 4.47 -3.83 10.27
CA ALA A 36 3.20 -3.92 11.01
C ALA A 36 2.16 -2.88 10.57
N ALA A 37 2.62 -1.65 10.29
CA ALA A 37 1.77 -0.57 9.80
C ALA A 37 1.24 -0.81 8.37
N GLY A 38 1.95 -1.58 7.55
CA GLY A 38 1.59 -1.87 6.15
C GLY A 38 0.42 -2.83 5.97
N PHE A 39 0.09 -3.66 6.98
CA PHE A 39 -0.96 -4.67 6.83
C PHE A 39 -2.37 -4.09 6.65
N LYS A 40 -2.71 -3.05 7.42
CA LYS A 40 -4.04 -2.43 7.34
C LYS A 40 -4.34 -1.87 5.94
N PRO A 41 -3.51 -0.98 5.36
CA PRO A 41 -3.78 -0.44 4.02
C PRO A 41 -3.77 -1.52 2.94
N ALA A 42 -2.97 -2.59 3.08
CA ALA A 42 -2.99 -3.72 2.15
C ALA A 42 -4.34 -4.46 2.16
N VAL A 43 -4.91 -4.71 3.35
CA VAL A 43 -6.24 -5.33 3.49
C VAL A 43 -7.34 -4.41 2.94
N GLU A 44 -7.25 -3.11 3.18
CA GLU A 44 -8.18 -2.12 2.62
C GLU A 44 -8.14 -2.10 1.09
N TYR A 45 -6.94 -2.11 0.50
CA TYR A 45 -6.76 -2.17 -0.95
C TYR A 45 -7.31 -3.46 -1.56
N LEU A 46 -7.04 -4.61 -0.93
CA LEU A 46 -7.61 -5.89 -1.36
C LEU A 46 -9.14 -5.90 -1.26
N ALA A 47 -9.70 -5.37 -0.18
CA ALA A 47 -11.14 -5.26 -0.03
C ALA A 47 -11.76 -4.36 -1.12
N HIS A 48 -11.11 -3.24 -1.44
CA HIS A 48 -11.56 -2.32 -2.49
C HIS A 48 -11.55 -2.98 -3.87
N THR A 49 -10.43 -3.58 -4.27
CA THR A 49 -10.29 -4.24 -5.57
C THR A 49 -11.26 -5.43 -5.74
N LEU A 50 -11.52 -6.18 -4.67
CA LEU A 50 -12.55 -7.23 -4.66
C LEU A 50 -13.96 -6.67 -4.80
N CYS A 51 -14.27 -5.51 -4.21
CA CYS A 51 -15.56 -4.85 -4.36
C CYS A 51 -15.79 -4.28 -5.76
N GLU A 52 -14.74 -3.75 -6.39
CA GLU A 52 -14.81 -3.30 -7.79
C GLU A 52 -15.10 -4.47 -8.73
N SER A 53 -14.48 -5.62 -8.47
CA SER A 53 -14.69 -6.83 -9.28
C SER A 53 -16.03 -7.51 -9.00
N TYR A 54 -16.50 -7.49 -7.74
CA TYR A 54 -17.72 -8.15 -7.29
C TYR A 54 -18.52 -7.25 -6.34
N PRO A 55 -19.45 -6.42 -6.84
CA PRO A 55 -20.15 -5.42 -6.03
C PRO A 55 -21.02 -6.04 -4.91
N ASN A 56 -21.46 -7.29 -5.07
CA ASN A 56 -22.24 -8.01 -4.07
C ASN A 56 -21.44 -8.28 -2.78
N LEU A 57 -20.10 -8.31 -2.83
CA LEU A 57 -19.24 -8.51 -1.66
C LEU A 57 -19.27 -7.31 -0.71
N ALA A 58 -19.54 -6.10 -1.20
CA ALA A 58 -19.58 -4.88 -0.39
C ALA A 58 -20.67 -4.92 0.70
N LEU A 59 -21.75 -5.67 0.46
CA LEU A 59 -22.85 -5.85 1.41
C LEU A 59 -22.53 -6.84 2.53
N THR A 60 -21.48 -7.64 2.37
CA THR A 60 -21.10 -8.62 3.39
C THR A 60 -20.59 -7.91 4.65
N LEU A 61 -20.93 -8.47 5.82
CA LEU A 61 -20.54 -7.91 7.12
C LEU A 61 -19.04 -7.59 7.26
N PRO A 62 -18.08 -8.45 6.83
CA PRO A 62 -16.66 -8.16 7.01
C PRO A 62 -16.18 -6.94 6.21
N VAL A 63 -16.74 -6.73 5.02
CA VAL A 63 -16.39 -5.61 4.13
C VAL A 63 -17.12 -4.32 4.52
N ARG A 64 -18.33 -4.44 5.07
CA ARG A 64 -19.06 -3.28 5.61
C ARG A 64 -18.40 -2.72 6.88
N ARG A 65 -17.79 -3.59 7.69
CA ARG A 65 -17.12 -3.24 8.95
C ARG A 65 -15.66 -3.69 8.92
N LEU A 66 -14.90 -3.19 7.93
CA LEU A 66 -13.51 -3.56 7.69
C LEU A 66 -12.61 -3.28 8.90
N ASP A 67 -12.78 -2.14 9.56
CA ASP A 67 -11.99 -1.80 10.74
C ASP A 67 -12.19 -2.82 11.87
N GLU A 68 -13.44 -3.20 12.15
CA GLU A 68 -13.78 -4.13 13.23
C GLU A 68 -13.38 -5.55 12.88
N SER A 69 -13.59 -5.96 11.63
CA SER A 69 -13.20 -7.30 11.15
C SER A 69 -11.68 -7.45 11.10
N TYR A 70 -10.95 -6.43 10.66
CA TYR A 70 -9.49 -6.38 10.71
C TYR A 70 -8.96 -6.41 12.14
N ALA A 71 -9.54 -5.64 13.06
CA ALA A 71 -9.13 -5.66 14.47
C ALA A 71 -9.35 -7.04 15.11
N LEU A 72 -10.46 -7.72 14.80
CA LEU A 72 -10.72 -9.08 15.25
C LEU A 72 -9.74 -10.08 14.64
N LEU A 73 -9.48 -10.00 13.34
CA LEU A 73 -8.51 -10.84 12.65
C LEU A 73 -7.12 -10.67 13.27
N ARG A 74 -6.67 -9.42 13.45
CA ARG A 74 -5.41 -9.09 14.10
C ARG A 74 -5.36 -9.62 15.54
N LEU A 75 -6.44 -9.51 16.31
CA LEU A 75 -6.52 -10.08 17.66
C LEU A 75 -6.32 -11.60 17.66
N CYS A 76 -6.97 -12.32 16.75
CA CYS A 76 -6.85 -13.78 16.64
C CYS A 76 -5.41 -14.19 16.26
N ILE A 77 -4.83 -13.51 15.27
CA ILE A 77 -3.46 -13.75 14.82
C ILE A 77 -2.48 -13.48 15.97
N GLU A 78 -2.49 -12.27 16.54
CA GLU A 78 -1.53 -11.91 17.59
C GLU A 78 -1.70 -12.76 18.85
N ARG A 79 -2.94 -13.19 19.18
CA ARG A 79 -3.18 -14.11 20.28
C ARG A 79 -2.52 -15.47 20.04
N TYR A 80 -2.62 -15.99 18.82
CA TYR A 80 -1.95 -17.23 18.44
C TYR A 80 -0.43 -17.10 18.54
N PHE A 81 0.15 -16.04 17.98
CA PHE A 81 1.60 -15.84 18.01
C PHE A 81 2.13 -15.63 19.44
N LEU A 82 1.45 -14.84 20.28
CA LEU A 82 1.85 -14.63 21.67
C LEU A 82 1.68 -15.89 22.53
N SER A 83 0.72 -16.77 22.23
CA SER A 83 0.57 -18.02 22.99
C SER A 83 1.59 -19.08 22.62
N THR A 84 2.07 -19.07 21.37
CA THR A 84 2.91 -20.15 20.83
C THR A 84 4.40 -19.78 20.84
N TYR A 85 4.74 -18.51 20.59
CA TYR A 85 6.12 -18.06 20.39
C TYR A 85 6.55 -16.93 21.33
N ASP A 86 5.68 -16.48 22.25
CA ASP A 86 5.93 -15.33 23.14
C ASP A 86 6.35 -14.05 22.40
N SER A 87 5.87 -13.89 21.18
CA SER A 87 6.15 -12.77 20.28
C SER A 87 4.89 -12.38 19.50
N LEU A 88 4.86 -11.15 18.97
CA LEU A 88 3.85 -10.78 17.97
C LEU A 88 4.19 -11.39 16.61
N ALA A 89 3.21 -11.43 15.71
CA ALA A 89 3.38 -11.96 14.36
C ALA A 89 4.56 -11.30 13.62
N THR A 90 4.67 -9.97 13.72
CA THR A 90 5.77 -9.21 13.09
C THR A 90 7.10 -9.39 13.82
N GLU A 91 7.08 -9.49 15.15
CA GLU A 91 8.29 -9.75 15.94
C GLU A 91 8.89 -11.11 15.58
N LYS A 92 8.06 -12.15 15.47
CA LYS A 92 8.49 -13.47 15.02
C LYS A 92 9.09 -13.43 13.60
N PHE A 93 8.48 -12.68 12.69
CA PHE A 93 8.97 -12.56 11.31
C PHE A 93 10.39 -11.97 11.24
N TYR A 94 10.72 -11.06 12.16
CA TYR A 94 12.06 -10.50 12.31
C TYR A 94 12.94 -11.25 13.33
N GLY A 95 12.55 -12.45 13.75
CA GLY A 95 13.37 -13.30 14.63
C GLY A 95 13.50 -12.78 16.07
N MET A 96 12.48 -12.10 16.60
CA MET A 96 12.46 -11.55 17.95
C MET A 96 11.42 -12.24 18.84
N LYS A 97 11.75 -12.33 20.14
CA LYS A 97 10.86 -12.77 21.21
C LYS A 97 10.78 -11.75 22.33
N ARG A 98 9.66 -11.72 23.04
CA ARG A 98 9.51 -10.89 24.25
C ARG A 98 9.99 -11.68 25.44
N VAL A 99 10.62 -10.99 26.39
CA VAL A 99 11.12 -11.56 27.63
C VAL A 99 10.86 -10.56 28.76
N MET A 100 10.52 -11.05 29.95
CA MET A 100 10.35 -10.20 31.13
C MET A 100 11.72 -9.88 31.73
N LEU A 101 11.96 -8.61 32.09
CA LEU A 101 13.13 -8.23 32.87
C LEU A 101 12.78 -8.25 34.36
N HIS A 102 13.47 -9.09 35.11
CA HIS A 102 13.45 -9.08 36.57
C HIS A 102 14.76 -8.45 37.07
N ALA A 103 14.69 -7.18 37.48
CA ALA A 103 15.78 -6.55 38.21
C ALA A 103 15.72 -7.01 39.68
N LYS A 104 16.71 -7.79 40.12
CA LYS A 104 16.99 -7.99 41.55
C LYS A 104 17.98 -6.91 41.98
N GLU A 105 17.74 -6.28 43.13
CA GLU A 105 18.50 -5.12 43.61
C GLU A 105 20.03 -5.33 43.74
N ASN A 106 20.54 -6.57 43.74
CA ASN A 106 21.98 -6.88 43.90
C ASN A 106 22.50 -8.02 42.99
N ALA A 107 21.84 -8.35 41.87
CA ALA A 107 22.29 -9.40 40.96
C ALA A 107 21.96 -9.09 39.48
N GLU A 108 22.67 -9.76 38.56
CA GLU A 108 22.45 -9.72 37.11
C GLU A 108 20.96 -9.79 36.76
N THR A 109 20.53 -8.94 35.83
CA THR A 109 19.15 -8.90 35.34
C THR A 109 18.75 -10.26 34.78
N THR A 110 17.86 -10.97 35.46
CA THR A 110 17.40 -12.28 34.99
C THR A 110 16.25 -12.12 34.00
N THR A 111 16.37 -12.84 32.90
CA THR A 111 15.35 -12.95 31.85
C THR A 111 14.35 -14.04 32.21
N GLY A 112 13.06 -13.68 32.25
CA GLY A 112 11.97 -14.59 32.60
C GLY A 112 10.98 -14.80 31.47
N LEU A 113 10.32 -15.96 31.47
CA LEU A 113 9.19 -16.26 30.58
C LEU A 113 8.04 -15.25 30.77
N LEU A 114 7.25 -15.05 29.71
CA LEU A 114 6.13 -14.11 29.75
C LEU A 114 5.05 -14.58 30.73
N THR A 115 4.67 -13.70 31.64
CA THR A 115 3.52 -13.95 32.51
C THR A 115 2.21 -13.88 31.72
N PRO A 116 1.16 -14.63 32.12
CA PRO A 116 -0.14 -14.58 31.44
C PRO A 116 -0.78 -13.18 31.49
N ARG A 117 -0.45 -12.38 32.50
CA ARG A 117 -0.88 -10.97 32.58
C ARG A 117 -0.17 -10.11 31.53
N ALA A 118 1.15 -10.26 31.39
CA ALA A 118 1.92 -9.56 30.37
C ALA A 118 1.43 -9.90 28.94
N ARG A 119 1.10 -11.17 28.65
CA ARG A 119 0.51 -11.57 27.36
C ARG A 119 -0.82 -10.85 27.07
N LYS A 120 -1.70 -10.72 28.05
CA LYS A 120 -2.98 -10.00 27.89
C LYS A 120 -2.77 -8.50 27.69
N LEU A 121 -1.84 -7.89 28.42
CA LEU A 121 -1.48 -6.48 28.24
C LEU A 121 -0.82 -6.22 26.88
N ALA A 122 0.05 -7.13 26.44
CA ALA A 122 0.67 -7.09 25.12
C ALA A 122 -0.38 -7.07 24.01
N LEU A 123 -1.40 -7.94 24.09
CA LEU A 123 -2.54 -7.93 23.17
C LEU A 123 -3.32 -6.62 23.20
N LEU A 124 -3.56 -6.08 24.40
CA LEU A 124 -4.25 -4.81 24.59
C LEU A 124 -3.50 -3.66 23.90
N PHE A 125 -2.20 -3.54 24.13
CA PHE A 125 -1.37 -2.49 23.52
C PHE A 125 -1.12 -2.70 22.02
N ALA A 126 -1.10 -3.95 21.55
CA ALA A 126 -0.84 -4.26 20.15
C ALA A 126 -2.06 -4.08 19.24
N VAL A 127 -3.27 -4.30 19.76
CA VAL A 127 -4.51 -4.33 18.95
C VAL A 127 -5.51 -3.28 19.41
N VAL A 128 -5.85 -3.26 20.69
CA VAL A 128 -6.93 -2.40 21.22
C VAL A 128 -6.52 -0.94 21.21
N VAL A 129 -5.31 -0.61 21.67
CA VAL A 129 -4.84 0.78 21.72
C VAL A 129 -4.71 1.41 20.32
N PRO A 130 -4.07 0.77 19.33
CA PRO A 130 -4.04 1.29 17.97
C PRO A 130 -5.42 1.44 17.35
N TYR A 131 -6.34 0.48 17.60
CA TYR A 131 -7.73 0.58 17.13
C TYR A 131 -8.44 1.81 17.73
N LEU A 132 -8.39 1.97 19.06
CA LEU A 132 -8.99 3.11 19.75
C LEU A 132 -8.37 4.43 19.28
N LYS A 133 -7.05 4.47 19.11
CA LYS A 133 -6.34 5.63 18.57
C LYS A 133 -6.89 6.02 17.19
N THR A 134 -6.99 5.06 16.26
CA THR A 134 -7.52 5.35 14.91
C THR A 134 -8.97 5.85 14.92
N LYS A 135 -9.83 5.32 15.82
CA LYS A 135 -11.20 5.82 15.98
C LYS A 135 -11.24 7.22 16.61
N LEU A 136 -10.34 7.50 17.56
CA LEU A 136 -10.21 8.84 18.16
C LEU A 136 -9.69 9.86 17.13
N ASP A 137 -8.69 9.50 16.32
CA ASP A 137 -8.17 10.34 15.23
C ASP A 137 -9.27 10.65 14.21
N ALA A 138 -10.06 9.65 13.81
CA ALA A 138 -11.20 9.83 12.91
C ALA A 138 -12.28 10.75 13.53
N TYR A 139 -12.64 10.52 14.79
CA TYR A 139 -13.61 11.33 15.51
C TYR A 139 -13.16 12.79 15.67
N HIS A 140 -11.86 13.01 15.92
CA HIS A 140 -11.28 14.35 15.97
C HIS A 140 -11.40 15.07 14.63
N LYS A 141 -11.03 14.42 13.52
CA LYS A 141 -11.16 14.97 12.17
C LYS A 141 -12.60 15.34 11.84
N GLU A 142 -13.55 14.41 12.04
CA GLU A 142 -14.97 14.65 11.79
C GLU A 142 -15.51 15.83 12.64
N THR A 143 -15.15 15.89 13.92
CA THR A 143 -15.62 16.95 14.83
C THR A 143 -14.99 18.30 14.48
N ALA A 144 -13.72 18.32 14.10
CA ALA A 144 -13.02 19.53 13.65
C ALA A 144 -13.63 20.09 12.37
N GLU A 145 -13.94 19.23 11.38
CA GLU A 145 -14.60 19.62 10.14
C GLU A 145 -16.02 20.15 10.38
N GLN A 146 -16.82 19.47 11.21
CA GLN A 146 -18.17 19.92 11.58
C GLN A 146 -18.14 21.30 12.26
N LEU A 147 -17.16 21.53 13.13
CA LEU A 147 -17.00 22.80 13.81
C LEU A 147 -16.62 23.92 12.83
N ALA A 148 -15.70 23.64 11.90
CA ALA A 148 -15.29 24.59 10.86
C ALA A 148 -16.46 25.00 9.94
N ARG A 149 -17.29 24.02 9.51
CA ARG A 149 -18.50 24.29 8.70
C ARG A 149 -19.53 25.12 9.47
N THR A 150 -19.69 24.87 10.77
CA THR A 150 -20.66 25.61 11.59
C THR A 150 -20.25 27.07 11.81
N SER A 151 -18.94 27.36 11.95
CA SER A 151 -18.47 28.75 12.05
C SER A 151 -18.73 29.57 10.79
N THR A 152 -18.65 28.97 9.61
CA THR A 152 -18.88 29.68 8.33
C THR A 152 -20.35 29.99 8.05
N THR A 153 -21.30 29.22 8.59
CA THR A 153 -22.75 29.40 8.33
C THR A 153 -23.46 30.25 9.40
N SER A 154 -22.76 30.73 10.43
CA SER A 154 -23.35 31.49 11.55
C SER A 154 -23.52 33.00 11.25
N GLY A 155 -23.71 33.36 9.97
CA GLY A 155 -23.76 34.75 9.51
C GLY A 155 -25.14 35.38 9.34
N ASP A 156 -26.26 34.63 9.31
CA ASP A 156 -27.56 35.28 9.04
C ASP A 156 -28.78 34.46 9.52
N GLY A 157 -29.69 35.09 10.28
CA GLY A 157 -31.10 34.68 10.36
C GLY A 157 -31.60 33.75 11.48
N ARG A 158 -31.44 34.06 12.78
CA ARG A 158 -32.07 33.21 13.83
C ARG A 158 -32.46 33.86 15.18
N GLU A 159 -33.01 35.06 15.16
CA GLU A 159 -33.39 35.78 16.39
C GLU A 159 -34.81 35.46 16.93
N GLN A 160 -35.69 34.73 16.23
CA GLN A 160 -37.15 34.82 16.51
C GLN A 160 -37.86 33.58 17.11
N GLN A 161 -37.18 32.49 17.47
CA GLN A 161 -37.81 31.27 18.03
C GLN A 161 -37.24 30.83 19.39
N MET A 162 -36.77 31.80 20.18
CA MET A 162 -35.91 31.61 21.33
C MET A 162 -36.67 31.78 22.67
N GLY A 163 -37.54 30.82 23.02
CA GLY A 163 -38.23 30.83 24.32
C GLY A 163 -38.35 29.45 24.94
N ASN A 164 -39.04 28.53 24.25
CA ASN A 164 -39.30 27.18 24.76
C ASN A 164 -38.19 26.15 24.41
N PHE A 165 -37.27 26.51 23.49
CA PHE A 165 -36.11 25.71 23.08
C PHE A 165 -34.93 25.79 24.08
N LEU A 166 -34.86 26.86 24.88
CA LEU A 166 -33.75 27.20 25.79
C LEU A 166 -33.53 26.19 26.94
N ARG A 167 -34.55 25.42 27.35
CA ARG A 167 -34.41 24.41 28.42
C ARG A 167 -33.74 23.11 27.95
N ARG A 168 -33.78 22.81 26.64
CA ARG A 168 -33.11 21.67 25.97
C ARG A 168 -31.70 22.03 25.46
N LEU A 169 -31.34 23.32 25.48
CA LEU A 169 -30.12 23.92 24.93
C LEU A 169 -28.90 23.84 25.86
N ARG A 170 -29.06 23.66 27.18
CA ARG A 170 -27.93 23.64 28.13
C ARG A 170 -27.03 22.42 27.96
N SER A 171 -27.61 21.24 27.69
CA SER A 171 -26.86 20.03 27.33
C SER A 171 -26.17 20.20 25.97
N PHE A 172 -26.82 20.89 25.01
CA PHE A 172 -26.25 21.17 23.69
C PHE A 172 -25.08 22.17 23.75
N GLN A 173 -25.17 23.21 24.60
CA GLN A 173 -24.08 24.17 24.84
C GLN A 173 -22.89 23.52 25.55
N TYR A 174 -23.13 22.75 26.61
CA TYR A 174 -22.06 22.03 27.31
C TYR A 174 -21.37 21.02 26.40
N LEU A 175 -22.12 20.23 25.63
CA LEU A 175 -21.55 19.31 24.63
C LEU A 175 -20.77 20.05 23.54
N ARG A 176 -21.23 21.23 23.10
CA ARG A 176 -20.50 22.05 22.11
C ARG A 176 -19.19 22.60 22.70
N THR A 177 -19.20 23.03 23.95
CA THR A 177 -17.99 23.48 24.66
C THR A 177 -17.01 22.33 24.88
N LEU A 178 -17.50 21.15 25.28
CA LEU A 178 -16.67 19.94 25.38
C LEU A 178 -16.08 19.53 24.04
N LYS A 179 -16.85 19.58 22.94
CA LYS A 179 -16.35 19.30 21.59
C LYS A 179 -15.28 20.30 21.16
N LYS A 180 -15.47 21.60 21.41
CA LYS A 180 -14.47 22.64 21.15
C LYS A 180 -13.20 22.41 21.97
N GLY A 181 -13.35 22.12 23.26
CA GLY A 181 -12.26 21.78 24.16
C GLY A 181 -11.48 20.56 23.66
N PHE A 182 -12.19 19.49 23.33
CA PHE A 182 -11.60 18.26 22.78
C PHE A 182 -10.79 18.53 21.50
N VAL A 183 -11.34 19.25 20.53
CA VAL A 183 -10.64 19.59 19.27
C VAL A 183 -9.36 20.38 19.54
N ALA A 184 -9.38 21.28 20.54
CA ALA A 184 -8.22 22.08 20.93
C ALA A 184 -7.18 21.29 21.74
N THR A 185 -7.59 20.38 22.64
CA THR A 185 -6.67 19.64 23.52
C THR A 185 -6.09 18.38 22.87
N TYR A 186 -6.84 17.75 21.96
CA TYR A 186 -6.42 16.52 21.28
C TYR A 186 -5.05 16.61 20.58
N PRO A 187 -4.71 17.66 19.80
CA PRO A 187 -3.39 17.72 19.15
C PRO A 187 -2.23 17.73 20.14
N PHE A 188 -2.39 18.34 21.32
CA PHE A 188 -1.37 18.30 22.38
C PHE A 188 -1.26 16.91 23.00
N ALA A 189 -2.39 16.22 23.22
CA ALA A 189 -2.38 14.85 23.71
C ALA A 189 -1.76 13.88 22.70
N HIS A 190 -2.08 14.04 21.41
CA HIS A 190 -1.48 13.27 20.32
C HIS A 190 0.03 13.54 20.20
N PHE A 191 0.44 14.81 20.29
CA PHE A 191 1.86 15.19 20.31
C PHE A 191 2.60 14.58 21.51
N ALA A 192 2.03 14.63 22.71
CA ALA A 192 2.63 14.02 23.90
C ALA A 192 2.73 12.50 23.77
N TYR A 193 1.70 11.86 23.18
CA TYR A 193 1.72 10.43 22.87
C TYR A 193 2.88 10.11 21.92
N GLU A 194 2.94 10.70 20.73
CA GLU A 194 3.99 10.40 19.74
C GLU A 194 5.38 10.81 20.22
N GLY A 195 5.48 11.93 20.92
CA GLY A 195 6.71 12.41 21.56
C GLY A 195 7.24 11.40 22.59
N SER A 196 6.37 10.71 23.31
CA SER A 196 6.79 9.64 24.22
C SER A 196 7.43 8.46 23.48
N PHE A 197 6.86 8.00 22.35
CA PHE A 197 7.46 6.94 21.53
C PHE A 197 8.81 7.36 20.98
N PHE A 198 8.89 8.56 20.40
CA PHE A 198 10.13 9.09 19.88
C PHE A 198 11.22 9.20 20.96
N LEU A 199 10.87 9.67 22.16
CA LEU A 199 11.81 9.78 23.28
C LEU A 199 12.37 8.40 23.68
N TYR A 200 11.54 7.36 23.75
CA TYR A 200 12.01 6.01 24.05
C TYR A 200 12.90 5.44 22.92
N GLN A 201 12.55 5.67 21.66
CA GLN A 201 13.39 5.28 20.53
C GLN A 201 14.74 5.99 20.55
N TRP A 202 14.76 7.27 20.91
CA TRP A 202 15.97 8.06 21.08
C TRP A 202 16.82 7.52 22.23
N LEU A 203 16.23 7.31 23.42
CA LEU A 203 16.94 6.74 24.58
C LEU A 203 17.47 5.32 24.31
N TYR A 204 16.74 4.52 23.54
CA TYR A 204 17.19 3.21 23.09
C TYR A 204 18.41 3.31 22.17
N LEU A 205 18.46 4.32 21.29
CA LEU A 205 19.60 4.55 20.39
C LEU A 205 20.89 4.84 21.16
N PHE A 206 20.82 5.58 22.27
CA PHE A 206 21.97 5.90 23.12
C PHE A 206 22.32 4.80 24.13
N GLY A 207 21.50 3.75 24.25
CA GLY A 207 21.70 2.66 25.20
C GLY A 207 21.29 2.99 26.64
N ASP A 208 20.70 4.16 26.90
CA ASP A 208 20.26 4.59 28.24
C ASP A 208 19.11 3.73 28.77
N THR A 209 18.27 3.20 27.87
CA THR A 209 17.16 2.33 28.25
C THR A 209 17.07 1.09 27.36
N PRO A 210 16.84 -0.12 27.92
CA PRO A 210 16.63 -1.33 27.13
C PRO A 210 15.21 -1.42 26.52
N TYR A 211 14.37 -0.40 26.72
CA TYR A 211 12.98 -0.38 26.28
C TYR A 211 12.81 0.49 25.04
N PHE A 212 12.37 -0.11 23.94
CA PHE A 212 12.14 0.60 22.68
C PHE A 212 10.87 1.45 22.66
N SER A 213 9.84 1.08 23.43
CA SER A 213 8.56 1.82 23.48
C SER A 213 8.06 2.00 24.91
N PRO A 214 7.28 3.05 25.19
CA PRO A 214 6.70 3.29 26.51
C PRO A 214 5.82 2.11 26.98
N PHE A 215 5.18 1.41 26.05
CA PHE A 215 4.36 0.23 26.36
C PHE A 215 5.21 -0.95 26.87
N LEU A 216 6.38 -1.17 26.27
CA LEU A 216 7.31 -2.21 26.71
C LEU A 216 7.83 -1.92 28.11
N ARG A 217 8.15 -0.66 28.42
CA ARG A 217 8.54 -0.26 29.77
C ARG A 217 7.41 -0.43 30.78
N PHE A 218 6.18 -0.06 30.41
CA PHE A 218 5.02 -0.25 31.28
C PHE A 218 4.79 -1.73 31.61
N MET A 219 4.99 -2.63 30.64
CA MET A 219 4.89 -4.09 30.84
C MET A 219 6.14 -4.71 31.48
N LYS A 220 7.25 -3.98 31.58
CA LYS A 220 8.59 -4.48 31.97
C LYS A 220 9.08 -5.65 31.09
N THR A 221 8.72 -5.60 29.81
CA THR A 221 9.13 -6.59 28.80
C THR A 221 10.16 -5.98 27.86
N VAL A 222 11.15 -6.74 27.44
CA VAL A 222 12.14 -6.36 26.43
C VAL A 222 12.12 -7.35 25.28
N LEU A 223 12.51 -6.88 24.10
CA LEU A 223 12.66 -7.67 22.89
C LEU A 223 14.07 -8.21 22.81
N VAL A 224 14.20 -9.49 22.50
CA VAL A 224 15.48 -10.20 22.41
C VAL A 224 15.47 -11.05 21.15
N ARG A 225 16.62 -11.20 20.48
CA ARG A 225 16.73 -12.09 19.33
C ARG A 225 16.51 -13.55 19.74
N VAL A 226 15.81 -14.29 18.89
CA VAL A 226 15.58 -15.73 19.04
C VAL A 226 16.91 -16.46 18.81
N THR A 227 17.29 -17.32 19.75
CA THR A 227 18.49 -18.16 19.62
C THR A 227 18.17 -19.45 18.86
N PRO A 228 19.17 -20.13 18.27
CA PRO A 228 18.95 -21.44 17.63
C PRO A 228 18.38 -22.49 18.60
N ASP A 229 18.74 -22.40 19.89
CA ASP A 229 18.20 -23.27 20.94
C ASP A 229 16.68 -23.04 21.11
N ASP A 230 16.24 -21.78 21.15
CA ASP A 230 14.82 -21.44 21.21
C ASP A 230 14.06 -21.98 19.99
N GLU A 231 14.63 -21.84 18.79
CA GLU A 231 14.01 -22.31 17.56
C GLU A 231 13.81 -23.84 17.56
N SER A 232 14.77 -24.58 18.12
CA SER A 232 14.65 -26.02 18.30
C SER A 232 13.51 -26.39 19.24
N VAL A 233 13.35 -25.66 20.35
CA VAL A 233 12.27 -25.85 21.33
C VAL A 233 10.91 -25.56 20.69
N PHE A 234 10.80 -24.48 19.91
CA PHE A 234 9.57 -24.16 19.19
C PHE A 234 9.19 -25.25 18.18
N ARG A 235 10.15 -25.78 17.42
CA ARG A 235 9.89 -26.90 16.50
C ARG A 235 9.47 -28.18 17.22
N GLN A 236 10.10 -28.51 18.34
CA GLN A 236 9.71 -29.67 19.14
C GLN A 236 8.28 -29.53 19.65
N ASN A 237 7.92 -28.37 20.23
CA ASN A 237 6.58 -28.09 20.72
C ASN A 237 5.52 -28.21 19.61
N GLU A 238 5.82 -27.71 18.41
CA GLU A 238 4.93 -27.78 17.26
C GLU A 238 4.72 -29.22 16.77
N VAL A 239 5.80 -30.02 16.67
CA VAL A 239 5.69 -31.43 16.29
C VAL A 239 4.88 -32.20 17.32
N THR A 240 5.13 -32.00 18.62
CA THR A 240 4.38 -32.65 19.69
C THR A 240 2.90 -32.25 19.68
N TYR A 241 2.59 -30.97 19.45
CA TYR A 241 1.21 -30.50 19.32
C TYR A 241 0.49 -31.17 18.14
N ARG A 242 1.12 -31.17 16.96
CA ARG A 242 0.56 -31.81 15.76
C ARG A 242 0.35 -33.31 15.96
N GLN A 243 1.29 -33.99 16.63
CA GLN A 243 1.14 -35.41 16.98
C GLN A 243 -0.08 -35.66 17.87
N LYS A 244 -0.24 -34.89 18.96
CA LYS A 244 -1.40 -35.01 19.86
C LYS A 244 -2.72 -34.80 19.12
N VAL A 245 -2.82 -33.76 18.29
CA VAL A 245 -4.02 -33.50 17.49
C VAL A 245 -4.30 -34.66 16.52
N MET A 246 -3.28 -35.23 15.90
CA MET A 246 -3.45 -36.37 14.99
C MET A 246 -3.87 -37.65 15.71
N GLU A 247 -3.41 -37.85 16.94
CA GLU A 247 -3.74 -38.98 17.79
C GLU A 247 -5.18 -38.87 18.32
N GLU A 248 -5.60 -37.70 18.78
CA GLU A 248 -7.00 -37.42 19.16
C GLU A 248 -7.97 -37.65 18.00
N LEU A 249 -7.52 -37.40 16.76
CA LEU A 249 -8.31 -37.56 15.56
C LEU A 249 -8.25 -38.98 14.96
N ALA A 250 -7.62 -39.97 15.60
CA ALA A 250 -7.37 -41.31 15.04
C ALA A 250 -8.62 -42.21 14.83
N GLY A 251 -9.84 -41.67 14.91
CA GLY A 251 -11.09 -42.41 14.73
C GLY A 251 -11.23 -43.14 13.38
N PRO A 252 -12.03 -44.23 13.31
CA PRO A 252 -12.20 -45.05 12.11
C PRO A 252 -13.11 -44.41 11.04
N GLY A 253 -13.84 -43.34 11.38
CA GLY A 253 -14.84 -42.71 10.52
C GLY A 253 -14.28 -42.06 9.24
N LEU A 254 -15.10 -42.03 8.19
CA LEU A 254 -14.77 -41.38 6.92
C LEU A 254 -14.58 -39.85 7.10
N PHE A 255 -15.40 -39.23 7.94
CA PHE A 255 -15.25 -37.81 8.30
C PHE A 255 -13.93 -37.51 9.02
N ASP A 256 -13.48 -38.40 9.91
CA ASP A 256 -12.18 -38.26 10.59
C ASP A 256 -11.01 -38.39 9.61
N ARG A 257 -11.11 -39.28 8.61
CA ARG A 257 -10.09 -39.36 7.55
C ARG A 257 -10.00 -38.07 6.73
N VAL A 258 -11.14 -37.51 6.32
CA VAL A 258 -11.17 -36.26 5.56
C VAL A 258 -10.61 -35.10 6.41
N ARG A 259 -11.03 -35.00 7.68
CA ARG A 259 -10.51 -33.98 8.61
C ARG A 259 -9.00 -34.10 8.82
N ARG A 260 -8.47 -35.32 9.00
CA ARG A 260 -7.03 -35.57 9.09
C ARG A 260 -6.29 -35.18 7.82
N LEU A 261 -6.81 -35.55 6.65
CA LEU A 261 -6.21 -35.19 5.37
C LEU A 261 -6.20 -33.67 5.18
N ALA A 262 -7.30 -32.99 5.49
CA ALA A 262 -7.41 -31.54 5.42
C ALA A 262 -6.40 -30.85 6.35
N LEU A 263 -6.28 -31.29 7.62
CA LEU A 263 -5.32 -30.72 8.57
C LEU A 263 -3.87 -30.98 8.15
N ARG A 264 -3.55 -32.21 7.71
CA ARG A 264 -2.21 -32.52 7.17
C ARG A 264 -1.88 -31.69 5.94
N ALA A 265 -2.82 -31.54 5.01
CA ALA A 265 -2.64 -30.70 3.84
C ALA A 265 -2.43 -29.24 4.25
N THR A 266 -3.20 -28.73 5.22
CA THR A 266 -3.07 -27.37 5.74
C THR A 266 -1.71 -27.13 6.41
N TRP A 267 -1.23 -28.05 7.23
CA TRP A 267 0.09 -27.92 7.84
C TRP A 267 1.20 -28.03 6.81
N ALA A 268 1.09 -28.95 5.84
CA ALA A 268 2.07 -29.09 4.77
C ALA A 268 2.15 -27.82 3.90
N THR A 269 1.01 -27.21 3.58
CA THR A 269 0.97 -25.95 2.81
C THR A 269 1.54 -24.78 3.61
N LEU A 270 1.27 -24.71 4.93
CA LEU A 270 1.85 -23.68 5.80
C LEU A 270 3.37 -23.84 5.94
N ASP A 271 3.88 -25.06 6.13
CA ASP A 271 5.31 -25.34 6.23
C ASP A 271 6.05 -24.95 4.94
N HIS A 272 5.41 -25.14 3.79
CA HIS A 272 5.95 -24.81 2.47
C HIS A 272 5.47 -23.46 1.92
N SER A 273 4.94 -22.59 2.79
CA SER A 273 4.42 -21.28 2.41
C SER A 273 5.48 -20.39 1.74
N TYR A 274 6.76 -20.53 2.13
CA TYR A 274 7.87 -19.81 1.48
C TYR A 274 8.07 -20.24 0.02
N VAL A 275 7.95 -21.54 -0.28
CA VAL A 275 8.03 -22.07 -1.65
C VAL A 275 6.86 -21.56 -2.47
N LEU A 276 5.65 -21.59 -1.89
CA LEU A 276 4.45 -21.08 -2.54
C LEU A 276 4.56 -19.59 -2.85
N LEU A 277 5.13 -18.80 -1.94
CA LEU A 277 5.38 -17.37 -2.16
C LEU A 277 6.38 -17.16 -3.29
N LEU A 278 7.52 -17.87 -3.28
CA LEU A 278 8.52 -17.77 -4.35
C LEU A 278 7.92 -18.14 -5.71
N LEU A 279 7.15 -19.23 -5.78
CA LEU A 279 6.46 -19.66 -6.99
C LEU A 279 5.39 -18.65 -7.42
N GLY A 280 4.70 -18.02 -6.47
CA GLY A 280 3.74 -16.96 -6.71
C GLY A 280 4.38 -15.69 -7.27
N VAL A 281 5.52 -15.25 -6.73
CA VAL A 281 6.29 -14.10 -7.26
C VAL A 281 6.82 -14.41 -8.65
N ALA A 282 7.38 -15.60 -8.86
CA ALA A 282 7.85 -16.04 -10.17
C ALA A 282 6.69 -16.10 -11.19
N GLY A 283 5.54 -16.64 -10.78
CA GLY A 283 4.33 -16.69 -11.59
C GLY A 283 3.78 -15.30 -11.93
N TYR A 284 3.74 -14.39 -10.96
CA TYR A 284 3.35 -13.00 -11.19
C TYR A 284 4.31 -12.31 -12.17
N LYS A 285 5.63 -12.43 -11.97
CA LYS A 285 6.64 -11.89 -12.88
C LYS A 285 6.53 -12.49 -14.28
N PHE A 286 6.19 -13.77 -14.38
CA PHE A 286 5.92 -14.43 -15.64
C PHE A 286 4.68 -13.86 -16.34
N VAL A 287 3.58 -13.64 -15.59
CA VAL A 287 2.37 -12.99 -16.13
C VAL A 287 2.67 -11.56 -16.56
N GLU A 288 3.35 -10.77 -15.72
CA GLU A 288 3.80 -9.41 -16.03
C GLU A 288 4.63 -9.40 -17.32
N TRP A 289 5.60 -10.31 -17.45
CA TRP A 289 6.37 -10.48 -18.68
C TRP A 289 5.48 -10.84 -19.87
N MET A 290 4.55 -11.78 -19.74
CA MET A 290 3.63 -12.21 -20.80
C MET A 290 2.75 -11.08 -21.37
N TYR A 291 2.49 -10.05 -20.56
CA TYR A 291 1.73 -8.84 -20.92
C TYR A 291 2.60 -7.59 -21.13
N SER A 292 3.90 -7.67 -20.88
CA SER A 292 4.85 -6.61 -21.20
C SER A 292 5.06 -6.50 -22.71
N GLU A 293 5.45 -5.32 -23.19
CA GLU A 293 5.79 -5.10 -24.60
C GLU A 293 6.88 -6.07 -25.08
N GLU A 294 7.82 -6.44 -24.19
CA GLU A 294 8.86 -7.42 -24.45
C GLU A 294 8.30 -8.84 -24.66
N GLY A 295 7.31 -9.25 -23.85
CA GLY A 295 6.65 -10.55 -24.00
C GLY A 295 5.75 -10.62 -25.22
N VAL A 296 5.10 -9.52 -25.60
CA VAL A 296 4.35 -9.40 -26.86
C VAL A 296 5.31 -9.45 -28.05
N ALA A 297 6.43 -8.73 -28.00
CA ALA A 297 7.47 -8.76 -29.03
C ALA A 297 8.13 -10.15 -29.14
N ALA A 298 8.37 -10.83 -28.01
CA ALA A 298 8.88 -12.20 -27.99
C ALA A 298 7.88 -13.19 -28.60
N LYS A 299 6.58 -13.06 -28.28
CA LYS A 299 5.53 -13.85 -28.95
C LYS A 299 5.49 -13.57 -30.45
N LEU A 300 5.60 -12.31 -30.86
CA LEU A 300 5.60 -11.90 -32.28
C LEU A 300 6.77 -12.54 -33.05
N ARG A 301 7.97 -12.53 -32.45
CA ARG A 301 9.18 -13.19 -32.97
C ARG A 301 8.99 -14.71 -33.08
N LEU A 302 8.43 -15.34 -32.06
CA LEU A 302 8.18 -16.79 -32.05
C LEU A 302 7.07 -17.24 -33.02
N THR A 303 6.08 -16.37 -33.29
CA THR A 303 5.02 -16.64 -34.27
C THR A 303 5.41 -16.34 -35.73
N GLY A 304 6.68 -15.98 -35.98
CA GLY A 304 7.25 -15.99 -37.33
C GLY A 304 6.97 -14.74 -38.18
N THR A 305 6.76 -13.56 -37.58
CA THR A 305 6.82 -12.30 -38.34
C THR A 305 8.19 -11.65 -38.21
N ASP A 306 9.26 -12.41 -38.45
CA ASP A 306 10.55 -11.87 -38.87
C ASP A 306 10.49 -11.49 -40.36
N ALA A 307 9.41 -10.81 -40.77
CA ALA A 307 9.46 -10.08 -42.02
C ALA A 307 10.44 -8.92 -41.78
N PRO A 308 11.51 -8.78 -42.58
CA PRO A 308 12.35 -7.59 -42.51
C PRO A 308 11.42 -6.37 -42.62
N ILE A 309 11.65 -5.39 -41.74
CA ILE A 309 10.94 -4.10 -41.76
C ILE A 309 10.85 -3.68 -43.24
N PRO A 310 9.65 -3.51 -43.82
CA PRO A 310 9.56 -3.19 -45.23
C PRO A 310 10.42 -1.94 -45.48
N PRO A 311 11.24 -1.94 -46.54
CA PRO A 311 12.07 -0.78 -46.84
C PRO A 311 11.17 0.47 -46.84
N PRO A 312 11.66 1.60 -46.29
CA PRO A 312 10.87 2.81 -46.20
C PRO A 312 10.25 3.11 -47.57
N PRO A 313 8.95 3.48 -47.63
CA PRO A 313 8.29 3.76 -48.89
C PRO A 313 9.13 4.78 -49.64
N LEU A 314 9.45 4.48 -50.90
CA LEU A 314 10.21 5.38 -51.76
C LEU A 314 9.54 6.76 -51.73
N PRO A 315 10.32 7.86 -51.59
CA PRO A 315 9.74 9.20 -51.58
C PRO A 315 8.88 9.40 -52.82
N PRO A 316 7.74 10.11 -52.70
CA PRO A 316 6.82 10.30 -53.82
C PRO A 316 7.57 10.92 -55.00
N GLN A 317 7.40 10.33 -56.18
CA GLN A 317 8.03 10.83 -57.40
C GLN A 317 7.37 12.15 -57.80
N PHE A 318 8.10 13.26 -57.68
CA PHE A 318 7.65 14.54 -58.19
C PHE A 318 7.86 14.59 -59.72
N SER A 319 6.79 14.70 -60.51
CA SER A 319 6.91 14.85 -61.96
C SER A 319 6.44 16.24 -62.44
N GLY A 320 7.22 16.86 -63.33
CA GLY A 320 6.84 18.07 -64.06
C GLY A 320 6.40 19.25 -63.17
N GLN A 321 5.19 19.76 -63.40
CA GLN A 321 4.58 20.91 -62.70
C GLN A 321 4.47 20.73 -61.18
N ALA A 322 4.65 19.51 -60.65
CA ALA A 322 4.68 19.26 -59.21
C ALA A 322 5.81 19.98 -58.47
N LEU A 323 6.99 20.12 -59.11
CA LEU A 323 8.14 20.79 -58.48
C LEU A 323 7.87 22.28 -58.26
N THR A 324 7.26 22.94 -59.24
CA THR A 324 6.94 24.38 -59.16
C THR A 324 5.81 24.67 -58.18
N LEU A 325 4.88 23.73 -58.00
CA LEU A 325 3.81 23.81 -57.00
C LEU A 325 4.31 23.52 -55.58
N ALA A 326 5.33 22.67 -55.44
CA ALA A 326 5.97 22.36 -54.16
C ALA A 326 6.92 23.47 -53.67
N THR A 327 7.49 24.27 -54.58
CA THR A 327 8.39 25.39 -54.26
C THR A 327 7.69 26.75 -54.15
N MET A 328 6.35 26.80 -54.28
CA MET A 328 5.60 28.04 -54.07
C MET A 328 5.55 28.46 -52.60
N ASP A 329 5.42 29.77 -52.37
CA ASP A 329 5.29 30.37 -51.04
C ASP A 329 4.23 29.66 -50.20
N SER A 330 4.60 29.37 -48.95
CA SER A 330 3.78 28.61 -47.99
C SER A 330 2.45 29.29 -47.63
N THR A 331 2.29 30.58 -47.95
CA THR A 331 1.07 31.37 -47.70
C THR A 331 0.04 31.30 -48.83
N LEU A 332 0.46 30.83 -50.02
CA LEU A 332 -0.37 30.76 -51.22
C LEU A 332 -0.86 29.33 -51.47
N CYS A 333 -2.07 29.20 -52.00
CA CYS A 333 -2.63 27.93 -52.42
C CYS A 333 -2.04 27.52 -53.78
N PRO A 334 -1.44 26.33 -53.93
CA PRO A 334 -0.86 25.89 -55.20
C PRO A 334 -1.88 25.76 -56.35
N ILE A 335 -3.16 25.53 -56.04
CA ILE A 335 -4.21 25.36 -57.05
C ILE A 335 -4.72 26.71 -57.56
N CYS A 336 -5.14 27.61 -56.66
CA CYS A 336 -5.75 28.89 -57.05
C CYS A 336 -4.77 30.08 -57.06
N LYS A 337 -3.54 29.89 -56.58
CA LYS A 337 -2.45 30.89 -56.49
C LYS A 337 -2.83 32.16 -55.69
N LYS A 338 -3.85 32.06 -54.83
CA LYS A 338 -4.29 33.13 -53.91
C LYS A 338 -3.91 32.77 -52.47
N LYS A 339 -3.97 33.75 -51.56
CA LYS A 339 -3.82 33.51 -50.11
C LYS A 339 -4.78 32.40 -49.67
N ARG A 340 -4.28 31.44 -48.87
CA ARG A 340 -5.06 30.29 -48.43
C ARG A 340 -6.25 30.75 -47.57
N VAL A 341 -7.43 30.23 -47.89
CA VAL A 341 -8.67 30.41 -47.12
C VAL A 341 -9.16 29.02 -46.74
N ASN A 342 -9.42 28.80 -45.44
CA ASN A 342 -9.74 27.50 -44.87
C ASN A 342 -8.68 26.45 -45.27
N PRO A 343 -7.45 26.54 -44.73
CA PRO A 343 -6.37 25.65 -45.10
C PRO A 343 -6.74 24.20 -44.80
N ALA A 344 -6.45 23.31 -45.73
CA ALA A 344 -6.70 21.88 -45.60
C ALA A 344 -5.52 21.09 -46.16
N MET A 345 -5.12 20.06 -45.42
CA MET A 345 -4.03 19.16 -45.73
C MET A 345 -4.54 17.89 -46.40
N THR A 346 -3.75 17.36 -47.33
CA THR A 346 -3.93 16.00 -47.87
C THR A 346 -3.00 15.01 -47.18
N LEU A 347 -3.23 13.70 -47.32
CA LEU A 347 -2.33 12.66 -46.80
C LEU A 347 -0.86 12.82 -47.23
N SER A 348 -0.61 13.53 -48.32
CA SER A 348 0.74 13.84 -48.80
C SER A 348 1.48 14.93 -48.01
N GLY A 349 0.83 15.56 -47.03
CA GLY A 349 1.41 16.62 -46.20
C GLY A 349 1.33 18.03 -46.80
N TYR A 350 0.87 18.18 -48.04
CA TYR A 350 0.69 19.49 -48.67
C TYR A 350 -0.67 20.13 -48.33
N VAL A 351 -0.64 21.45 -48.18
CA VAL A 351 -1.77 22.27 -47.72
C VAL A 351 -2.31 23.15 -48.86
N PHE A 352 -3.63 23.19 -48.99
CA PHE A 352 -4.39 23.89 -50.01
C PHE A 352 -5.58 24.63 -49.39
N CYS A 353 -6.33 25.41 -50.18
CA CYS A 353 -7.68 25.81 -49.75
C CYS A 353 -8.62 24.59 -49.79
N TYR A 354 -9.45 24.42 -48.76
CA TYR A 354 -10.38 23.28 -48.65
C TYR A 354 -11.23 23.07 -49.92
N MET A 355 -11.85 24.13 -50.45
CA MET A 355 -12.67 24.04 -51.67
C MET A 355 -11.84 23.66 -52.91
N CYS A 356 -10.64 24.21 -53.06
CA CYS A 356 -9.79 23.93 -54.22
C CYS A 356 -9.35 22.47 -54.26
N ILE A 357 -8.93 21.91 -53.12
CA ILE A 357 -8.47 20.52 -53.06
C ILE A 357 -9.63 19.53 -53.11
N TYR A 358 -10.78 19.85 -52.50
CA TYR A 358 -11.97 19.02 -52.56
C TYR A 358 -12.44 18.79 -54.01
N HIS A 359 -12.60 19.88 -54.79
CA HIS A 359 -12.97 19.77 -56.21
C HIS A 359 -11.91 19.05 -57.05
N HIS A 360 -10.62 19.23 -56.74
CA HIS A 360 -9.56 18.56 -57.47
C HIS A 360 -9.56 17.05 -57.23
N LEU A 361 -9.76 16.60 -55.97
CA LEU A 361 -9.85 15.18 -55.62
C LEU A 361 -11.12 14.53 -56.16
N GLU A 362 -12.24 15.25 -56.20
CA GLU A 362 -13.49 14.76 -56.81
C GLU A 362 -13.33 14.46 -58.31
N GLN A 363 -12.52 15.26 -59.01
CA GLN A 363 -12.30 15.10 -60.46
C GLN A 363 -11.16 14.14 -60.82
N HIS A 364 -10.05 14.16 -60.06
CA HIS A 364 -8.81 13.46 -60.43
C HIS A 364 -8.42 12.32 -59.48
N GLY A 365 -9.00 12.25 -58.27
CA GLY A 365 -8.74 11.20 -57.28
C GLY A 365 -7.28 11.09 -56.79
N LYS A 366 -6.46 12.13 -57.04
CA LYS A 366 -5.02 12.14 -56.76
C LYS A 366 -4.58 13.51 -56.27
N CYS A 367 -3.54 13.55 -55.43
CA CYS A 367 -2.93 14.80 -54.99
C CYS A 367 -2.27 15.53 -56.18
N PRO A 368 -2.50 16.85 -56.37
CA PRO A 368 -1.93 17.61 -57.48
C PRO A 368 -0.40 17.69 -57.45
N ILE A 369 0.21 17.56 -56.26
CA ILE A 369 1.67 17.70 -56.07
C ILE A 369 2.36 16.34 -56.08
N THR A 370 1.90 15.40 -55.25
CA THR A 370 2.59 14.09 -55.12
C THR A 370 2.01 12.99 -56.01
N GLN A 371 0.88 13.24 -56.69
CA GLN A 371 0.15 12.27 -57.51
C GLN A 371 -0.28 11.00 -56.74
N ILE A 372 -0.13 11.00 -55.42
CA ILE A 372 -0.61 9.94 -54.53
C ILE A 372 -2.13 9.89 -54.61
N LYS A 373 -2.70 8.69 -54.70
CA LYS A 373 -4.16 8.50 -54.65
C LYS A 373 -4.69 9.05 -53.34
N CYS A 374 -5.66 9.96 -53.41
CA CYS A 374 -6.22 10.63 -52.24
C CYS A 374 -7.73 10.74 -52.44
N GLU A 375 -8.49 10.34 -51.43
CA GLU A 375 -9.94 10.46 -51.43
C GLU A 375 -10.39 11.73 -50.70
N PRO A 376 -11.55 12.32 -51.03
CA PRO A 376 -12.04 13.52 -50.35
C PRO A 376 -12.21 13.34 -48.84
N ALA A 377 -12.51 12.12 -48.38
CA ALA A 377 -12.63 11.78 -46.96
C ALA A 377 -11.31 11.90 -46.19
N THR A 378 -10.17 11.89 -46.89
CA THR A 378 -8.83 11.97 -46.29
C THR A 378 -8.31 13.40 -46.15
N ILE A 379 -9.11 14.40 -46.55
CA ILE A 379 -8.78 15.82 -46.38
C ILE A 379 -8.94 16.19 -44.90
N VAL A 380 -7.85 16.68 -44.30
CA VAL A 380 -7.85 17.17 -42.92
C VAL A 380 -7.88 18.70 -42.94
N LYS A 381 -8.91 19.32 -42.37
CA LYS A 381 -8.95 20.77 -42.21
C LYS A 381 -7.96 21.19 -41.13
N ILE A 382 -7.17 22.22 -41.43
CA ILE A 382 -6.26 22.84 -40.47
C ILE A 382 -7.00 24.06 -39.91
N TYR A 383 -7.12 24.10 -38.59
CA TYR A 383 -7.60 25.26 -37.87
C TYR A 383 -6.38 25.97 -37.30
N ASP A 384 -6.14 27.22 -37.73
CA ASP A 384 -5.16 28.08 -37.06
C ASP A 384 -5.78 28.50 -35.71
N ASP A 385 -5.54 27.73 -34.67
CA ASP A 385 -5.92 28.10 -33.28
C ASP A 385 -4.97 29.14 -32.67
N ALA A 386 -4.00 29.62 -33.44
CA ALA A 386 -3.28 30.84 -33.10
C ALA A 386 -4.22 32.04 -33.38
N ARG A 387 -5.03 32.39 -32.39
CA ARG A 387 -5.34 33.81 -32.20
C ARG A 387 -3.99 34.52 -32.18
N ASP A 388 -3.73 35.33 -33.19
CA ASP A 388 -2.66 36.32 -33.15
C ASP A 388 -2.76 37.05 -31.78
N PRO A 389 -1.64 37.19 -31.04
CA PRO A 389 -1.63 37.77 -29.70
C PRO A 389 -2.14 39.22 -29.64
#